data_AF-A0A223D5Z7-F1
#
_entry.id   AF-A0A223D5Z7-F1
#
_cell.length_a   1.000
_cell.length_b   1.000
_cell.length_c   1.000
_cell.angle_alpha   90.00
_cell.angle_beta   90.00
_cell.angle_gamma   90.00
#
_symmetry.space_group_name_H-M   'P 1'
#
loop_
_entity.id
_entity.type
_entity.pdbx_description
1 polymer ?
#
loop_
_entity_poly.entity_id
_entity_poly.type
_entity_poly.pdbx_seq_one_letter_code
_entity_poly.pdbx_strand_id
1 'polypeptide(L)'
;MWKVGDLVARKSYGKDICFHIVELDKSNQSAVLKGIEVRLLADAPCSDLEKLSDKELKDYIAGYTREEDDVLRLIRSRRVVEVEKQMMRSDRKFRDNHDFFEKPGRVLHLDGDGSYLDKCLMFYEELRIPAIGHHVPESRMSEVLPHFLEQYHPDILILTGHDGLLRKGQDLSNVFNYRNTENFIKAVKAARRYERSFDDLIIFAGACQSHYESLLDAGANFASSPHRILIHALDPVFIAEKIAYTPINQTVNIFDVVKSTITGTDGLGGVESRGKYRIGLPRSPY
;
A
#
# COMPACT_ATOMS: atom_id res chain seq x y z
N MET A 1 -24.61 -18.06 17.37
CA MET A 1 -23.28 -18.16 18.01
C MET A 1 -22.23 -17.87 16.94
N TRP A 2 -21.32 -16.93 17.21
CA TRP A 2 -20.29 -16.50 16.28
C TRP A 2 -19.18 -17.54 16.10
N LYS A 3 -18.58 -17.59 14.91
CA LYS A 3 -17.43 -18.43 14.60
C LYS A 3 -16.33 -17.60 13.93
N VAL A 4 -15.07 -18.00 14.14
CA VAL A 4 -13.95 -17.47 13.36
C VAL A 4 -14.21 -17.71 11.88
N GLY A 5 -13.97 -16.69 11.06
CA GLY A 5 -14.28 -16.65 9.64
C GLY A 5 -15.66 -16.05 9.30
N ASP A 6 -16.59 -15.93 10.26
CA ASP A 6 -17.88 -15.29 10.00
C ASP A 6 -17.67 -13.85 9.53
N LEU A 7 -18.46 -13.45 8.53
CA LEU A 7 -18.55 -12.09 8.03
C LEU A 7 -19.55 -11.29 8.86
N VAL A 8 -19.09 -10.17 9.39
CA VAL A 8 -19.86 -9.33 10.31
C VAL A 8 -19.64 -7.86 10.05
N ALA A 9 -20.61 -7.05 10.48
CA ALA A 9 -20.47 -5.61 10.60
C ALA A 9 -20.77 -5.17 12.03
N ARG A 10 -20.32 -3.97 12.40
CA ARG A 10 -20.55 -3.40 13.73
C ARG A 10 -21.77 -2.48 13.73
N LYS A 11 -22.72 -2.74 14.62
CA LYS A 11 -23.93 -1.91 14.78
C LYS A 11 -23.60 -0.50 15.23
N SER A 12 -22.67 -0.37 16.18
CA SER A 12 -22.25 0.91 16.75
C SER A 12 -21.62 1.87 15.74
N TYR A 13 -21.16 1.37 14.60
CA TYR A 13 -20.58 2.15 13.49
C TYR A 13 -21.49 2.17 12.25
N GLY A 14 -22.78 1.84 12.42
CA GLY A 14 -23.74 1.91 11.32
C GLY A 14 -23.51 0.88 10.20
N LYS A 15 -22.76 -0.19 10.47
CA LYS A 15 -22.38 -1.23 9.51
C LYS A 15 -21.58 -0.71 8.31
N ASP A 16 -20.75 0.29 8.55
CA ASP A 16 -19.89 0.96 7.55
C ASP A 16 -18.81 0.05 6.95
N ILE A 17 -18.22 -0.84 7.75
CA ILE A 17 -17.13 -1.73 7.35
C ILE A 17 -17.55 -3.20 7.54
N CYS A 18 -17.22 -4.03 6.56
CA CYS A 18 -17.34 -5.47 6.66
C CYS A 18 -16.04 -6.07 7.21
N PHE A 19 -16.18 -7.01 8.15
CA PHE A 19 -15.08 -7.65 8.83
C PHE A 19 -15.19 -9.17 8.79
N HIS A 20 -14.04 -9.85 8.79
CA HIS A 20 -13.95 -11.23 9.26
C HIS A 20 -13.67 -11.27 10.75
N ILE A 21 -14.34 -12.19 11.46
CA ILE A 21 -13.93 -12.57 12.81
C ILE A 21 -12.63 -13.38 12.72
N VAL A 22 -11.54 -12.87 13.27
CA VAL A 22 -10.24 -13.58 13.29
C VAL A 22 -9.98 -14.27 14.63
N GLU A 23 -10.57 -13.75 15.72
CA GLU A 23 -10.46 -14.34 17.05
C GLU A 23 -11.75 -14.12 17.85
N LEU A 24 -12.07 -15.05 18.76
CA LEU A 24 -13.18 -14.97 19.69
C LEU A 24 -12.69 -15.21 21.12
N ASP A 25 -12.81 -14.20 21.96
CA ASP A 25 -12.62 -14.32 23.39
C ASP A 25 -13.95 -14.66 24.07
N LYS A 26 -14.06 -15.94 24.46
CA LYS A 26 -15.26 -16.44 25.16
C LYS A 26 -15.40 -15.89 26.57
N SER A 27 -14.29 -15.52 27.22
CA SER A 27 -14.27 -15.04 28.60
C SER A 27 -14.86 -13.63 28.72
N ASN A 28 -14.47 -12.73 27.80
CA ASN A 28 -14.96 -11.36 27.75
C ASN A 28 -16.12 -11.13 26.76
N GLN A 29 -16.60 -12.19 26.10
CA GLN A 29 -17.63 -12.12 25.07
C GLN A 29 -17.28 -11.08 23.98
N SER A 30 -16.02 -11.08 23.52
CA SER A 30 -15.50 -10.15 22.52
C SER A 30 -14.90 -10.89 21.33
N ALA A 31 -14.75 -10.18 20.23
CA ALA A 31 -14.16 -10.65 18.99
C ALA A 31 -13.06 -9.71 18.53
N VAL A 32 -12.02 -10.26 17.93
CA VAL A 32 -11.08 -9.51 17.10
C VAL A 32 -11.55 -9.61 15.67
N LEU A 33 -11.72 -8.44 15.05
CA LEU A 33 -12.26 -8.23 13.72
C LEU A 33 -11.16 -7.72 12.80
N LYS A 34 -11.20 -8.16 11.55
CA LYS A 34 -10.31 -7.72 10.50
C LYS A 34 -11.10 -7.20 9.32
N GLY A 35 -10.89 -5.93 8.94
CA GLY A 35 -11.55 -5.31 7.80
C GLY A 35 -11.16 -6.01 6.50
N ILE A 36 -12.11 -6.16 5.57
CA ILE A 36 -11.82 -6.84 4.30
C ILE A 36 -11.02 -5.92 3.37
N GLU A 37 -11.46 -4.67 3.25
CA GLU A 37 -10.91 -3.69 2.28
C GLU A 37 -10.02 -2.63 2.93
N VAL A 38 -10.30 -2.36 4.20
CA VAL A 38 -9.61 -1.36 5.00
C VAL A 38 -8.65 -2.06 5.94
N ARG A 39 -7.40 -1.58 6.03
CA ARG A 39 -6.32 -2.15 6.86
C ARG A 39 -6.54 -1.98 8.36
N LEU A 40 -7.68 -2.42 8.87
CA LEU A 40 -8.17 -2.20 10.23
C LEU A 40 -8.30 -3.52 10.99
N LEU A 41 -7.65 -3.57 12.16
CA LEU A 41 -7.97 -4.54 13.20
C LEU A 41 -8.75 -3.82 14.30
N ALA A 42 -9.88 -4.40 14.70
CA ALA A 42 -10.73 -3.84 15.73
C ALA A 42 -11.17 -4.91 16.72
N ASP A 43 -11.16 -4.58 18.00
CA ASP A 43 -11.89 -5.33 19.02
C ASP A 43 -13.34 -4.83 19.11
N ALA A 44 -14.26 -5.77 19.31
CA ALA A 44 -15.66 -5.45 19.52
C ALA A 44 -16.34 -6.50 20.41
N PRO A 45 -17.28 -6.09 21.29
CA PRO A 45 -18.09 -7.06 22.00
C PRO A 45 -18.98 -7.82 21.02
N CYS A 46 -19.20 -9.11 21.24
CA CYS A 46 -20.03 -9.99 20.41
C CYS A 46 -21.48 -9.47 20.26
N SER A 47 -21.94 -8.65 21.19
CA SER A 47 -23.25 -7.98 21.16
C SER A 47 -23.34 -6.83 20.16
N ASP A 48 -22.21 -6.27 19.73
CA ASP A 48 -22.12 -5.21 18.71
C ASP A 48 -22.06 -5.78 17.28
N LEU A 49 -21.79 -7.07 17.14
CA LEU A 49 -21.70 -7.74 15.85
C LEU A 49 -23.08 -8.05 15.27
N GLU A 50 -23.19 -7.93 13.96
CA GLU A 50 -24.36 -8.35 13.19
C GLU A 50 -23.94 -9.04 11.89
N LYS A 51 -24.66 -10.10 11.50
CA LYS A 51 -24.45 -10.74 10.20
C LYS A 51 -25.05 -9.84 9.14
N LEU A 52 -24.28 -9.61 8.08
CA LEU A 52 -24.84 -9.06 6.86
C LEU A 52 -25.76 -10.11 6.23
N SER A 53 -26.93 -9.69 5.77
CA SER A 53 -27.79 -10.51 4.93
C SER A 53 -27.09 -10.85 3.62
N ASP A 54 -27.52 -11.93 2.94
CA ASP A 54 -26.95 -12.31 1.64
C ASP A 54 -27.01 -11.19 0.61
N LYS A 55 -28.05 -10.34 0.69
CA LYS A 55 -28.19 -9.17 -0.16
C LYS A 55 -27.18 -8.08 0.22
N GLU A 56 -27.10 -7.69 1.49
CA GLU A 56 -26.13 -6.68 1.95
C GLU A 56 -24.69 -7.10 1.65
N LEU A 57 -24.36 -8.37 1.83
CA LEU A 57 -23.03 -8.89 1.52
C LEU A 57 -22.74 -8.85 0.02
N LYS A 58 -23.69 -9.25 -0.83
CA LYS A 58 -23.54 -9.15 -2.29
C LYS A 58 -23.40 -7.71 -2.76
N ASP A 59 -24.21 -6.80 -2.22
CA ASP A 59 -24.17 -5.38 -2.54
C ASP A 59 -22.83 -4.75 -2.10
N TYR A 60 -22.33 -5.12 -0.91
CA TYR A 60 -21.01 -4.73 -0.42
C TYR A 60 -19.90 -5.26 -1.34
N ILE A 61 -19.98 -6.55 -1.71
CA ILE A 61 -18.99 -7.19 -2.58
C ILE A 61 -18.94 -6.51 -3.96
N ALA A 62 -20.10 -6.35 -4.59
CA ALA A 62 -20.20 -5.70 -5.88
C ALA A 62 -19.74 -4.23 -5.82
N GLY A 63 -19.98 -3.54 -4.72
CA GLY A 63 -19.51 -2.18 -4.47
C GLY A 63 -17.98 -2.08 -4.50
N TYR A 64 -17.29 -2.90 -3.70
CA TYR A 64 -15.83 -2.85 -3.66
C TYR A 64 -15.21 -3.33 -4.97
N THR A 65 -15.71 -4.39 -5.60
CA THR A 65 -15.14 -4.88 -6.87
C THR A 65 -15.24 -3.80 -7.95
N ARG A 66 -16.35 -3.05 -7.96
CA ARG A 66 -16.53 -1.95 -8.89
C ARG A 66 -15.54 -0.81 -8.65
N GLU A 67 -15.27 -0.45 -7.39
CA GLU A 67 -14.28 0.57 -7.04
C GLU A 67 -12.89 0.15 -7.54
N GLU A 68 -12.49 -1.09 -7.29
CA GLU A 68 -11.23 -1.65 -7.77
C GLU A 68 -11.13 -1.63 -9.31
N ASP A 69 -12.18 -2.07 -10.00
CA ASP A 69 -12.26 -2.08 -11.46
C ASP A 69 -12.18 -0.66 -12.05
N ASP A 70 -12.86 0.31 -11.44
CA ASP A 70 -12.87 1.69 -11.89
C ASP A 70 -11.47 2.33 -11.70
N VAL A 71 -10.77 2.01 -10.61
CA VAL A 71 -9.39 2.48 -10.40
C VAL A 71 -8.42 1.83 -11.39
N LEU A 72 -8.51 0.51 -11.62
CA LEU A 72 -7.70 -0.18 -12.62
C LEU A 72 -7.93 0.39 -14.02
N ARG A 73 -9.19 0.68 -14.38
CA ARG A 73 -9.55 1.32 -15.65
C ARG A 73 -8.90 2.70 -15.76
N LEU A 74 -8.95 3.51 -14.71
CA LEU A 74 -8.33 4.84 -14.69
C LEU A 74 -6.81 4.76 -14.91
N ILE A 75 -6.12 3.82 -14.24
CA ILE A 75 -4.68 3.60 -14.41
C ILE A 75 -4.34 3.23 -15.85
N ARG A 76 -5.08 2.28 -16.43
CA ARG A 76 -4.89 1.85 -17.82
C ARG A 76 -5.09 2.99 -18.81
N SER A 77 -6.19 3.74 -18.70
CA SER A 77 -6.46 4.89 -19.56
C SER A 77 -5.37 5.96 -19.44
N ARG A 78 -4.89 6.22 -18.22
CA ARG A 78 -3.82 7.18 -17.98
C ARG A 78 -2.49 6.75 -18.61
N ARG A 79 -2.11 5.47 -18.49
CA ARG A 79 -0.87 4.95 -19.10
C ARG A 79 -0.89 5.09 -20.62
N VAL A 80 -2.03 4.85 -21.28
CA VAL A 80 -2.16 5.06 -22.73
C VAL A 80 -1.83 6.52 -23.09
N VAL A 81 -2.41 7.48 -22.37
CA VAL A 81 -2.15 8.91 -22.59
C VAL A 81 -0.69 9.29 -22.30
N GLU A 82 -0.08 8.72 -21.25
CA GLU A 82 1.32 8.96 -20.90
C GLU A 82 2.27 8.42 -21.98
N VAL A 83 2.00 7.23 -22.52
CA VAL A 83 2.76 6.65 -23.64
C VAL A 83 2.61 7.49 -24.90
N GLU A 84 1.40 7.91 -25.26
CA GLU A 84 1.18 8.78 -26.43
C GLU A 84 1.95 10.10 -26.29
N LYS A 85 1.94 10.74 -25.12
CA LYS A 85 2.70 11.96 -24.83
C LYS A 85 4.21 11.73 -24.96
N GLN A 86 4.71 10.60 -24.47
CA GLN A 86 6.13 10.25 -24.60
C GLN A 86 6.51 10.03 -26.07
N MET A 87 5.69 9.29 -26.82
CA MET A 87 5.88 9.12 -28.27
C MET A 87 5.84 10.46 -29.01
N MET A 88 5.01 11.42 -28.58
CA MET A 88 5.00 12.77 -29.15
C MET A 88 6.29 13.56 -28.93
N ARG A 89 7.01 13.28 -27.85
CA ARG A 89 8.24 13.98 -27.47
C ARG A 89 9.51 13.26 -27.96
N SER A 90 9.41 12.00 -28.37
CA SER A 90 10.54 11.20 -28.83
C SER A 90 10.93 11.49 -30.28
N ASP A 91 12.23 11.36 -30.58
CA ASP A 91 12.77 11.51 -31.94
C ASP A 91 12.08 10.59 -32.95
N ARG A 92 11.98 11.06 -34.21
CA ARG A 92 11.29 10.35 -35.30
C ARG A 92 11.85 8.94 -35.55
N LYS A 93 13.16 8.73 -35.32
CA LYS A 93 13.82 7.41 -35.38
C LYS A 93 13.39 6.45 -34.26
N PHE A 94 12.99 6.97 -33.09
CA PHE A 94 12.50 6.17 -31.97
C PHE A 94 11.03 5.76 -32.16
N ARG A 95 10.26 6.59 -32.88
CA ARG A 95 8.86 6.31 -33.25
C ARG A 95 8.72 5.16 -34.25
N ASP A 96 9.63 5.07 -35.21
CA ASP A 96 9.58 4.07 -36.29
C ASP A 96 10.22 2.72 -35.89
N ASN A 97 10.91 2.65 -34.74
CA ASN A 97 11.65 1.46 -34.32
C ASN A 97 10.92 0.75 -33.15
N HIS A 98 10.20 -0.33 -33.45
CA HIS A 98 9.43 -1.13 -32.47
C HIS A 98 10.30 -2.06 -31.60
N ASP A 99 11.64 -1.96 -31.71
CA ASP A 99 12.57 -2.91 -31.14
C ASP A 99 13.08 -2.50 -29.74
N PHE A 100 12.20 -1.98 -28.90
CA PHE A 100 12.50 -1.61 -27.51
C PHE A 100 11.83 -2.56 -26.51
N PHE A 101 12.38 -2.60 -25.31
CA PHE A 101 11.75 -3.26 -24.17
C PHE A 101 11.61 -2.30 -23.00
N GLU A 102 10.56 -2.52 -22.23
CA GLU A 102 10.24 -1.74 -21.04
C GLU A 102 10.85 -2.41 -19.81
N LYS A 103 11.38 -1.59 -18.91
CA LYS A 103 11.88 -2.04 -17.61
C LYS A 103 11.28 -1.14 -16.52
N PRO A 104 10.09 -1.48 -15.99
CA PRO A 104 9.51 -0.77 -14.85
C PRO A 104 10.32 -1.01 -13.58
N GLY A 105 10.14 -0.13 -12.60
CA GLY A 105 10.73 -0.29 -11.26
C GLY A 105 10.25 -1.56 -10.56
N ARG A 106 11.15 -2.20 -9.81
CA ARG A 106 10.87 -3.44 -9.07
C ARG A 106 10.49 -3.16 -7.63
N VAL A 107 9.45 -3.85 -7.14
CA VAL A 107 8.90 -3.69 -5.80
C VAL A 107 9.34 -4.83 -4.88
N LEU A 108 9.81 -4.48 -3.69
CA LEU A 108 9.85 -5.37 -2.54
C LEU A 108 8.78 -4.92 -1.54
N HIS A 109 7.84 -5.79 -1.20
CA HIS A 109 6.73 -5.48 -0.30
C HIS A 109 6.82 -6.36 0.95
N LEU A 110 7.05 -5.75 2.11
CA LEU A 110 6.89 -6.43 3.40
C LEU A 110 5.58 -5.96 4.04
N ASP A 111 4.74 -6.91 4.41
CA ASP A 111 3.47 -6.62 5.07
C ASP A 111 3.36 -7.39 6.39
N GLY A 112 2.86 -6.74 7.44
CA GLY A 112 2.45 -7.39 8.68
C GLY A 112 1.23 -8.30 8.51
N ASP A 113 0.49 -8.13 7.42
CA ASP A 113 -0.74 -8.85 7.11
C ASP A 113 -0.65 -9.63 5.78
N GLY A 114 -0.70 -10.96 5.88
CA GLY A 114 -0.59 -11.85 4.72
C GLY A 114 -1.72 -11.68 3.70
N SER A 115 -2.97 -11.45 4.13
CA SER A 115 -4.07 -11.34 3.15
C SER A 115 -4.06 -10.01 2.40
N TYR A 116 -3.65 -8.91 3.07
CA TYR A 116 -3.45 -7.65 2.35
C TYR A 116 -2.23 -7.73 1.43
N LEU A 117 -1.18 -8.44 1.82
CA LEU A 117 -0.04 -8.70 0.93
C LEU A 117 -0.47 -9.46 -0.32
N ASP A 118 -1.18 -10.57 -0.16
CA ASP A 118 -1.65 -11.38 -1.29
C ASP A 118 -2.49 -10.54 -2.25
N LYS A 119 -3.38 -9.71 -1.70
CA LYS A 119 -4.16 -8.75 -2.49
C LYS A 119 -3.30 -7.75 -3.25
N CYS A 120 -2.29 -7.16 -2.60
CA CYS A 120 -1.36 -6.25 -3.27
C CYS A 120 -0.57 -6.95 -4.38
N LEU A 121 -0.10 -8.18 -4.15
CA LEU A 121 0.64 -8.98 -5.14
C LEU A 121 -0.20 -9.29 -6.38
N MET A 122 -1.48 -9.65 -6.22
CA MET A 122 -2.39 -9.83 -7.34
C MET A 122 -2.53 -8.55 -8.19
N PHE A 123 -2.65 -7.38 -7.55
CA PHE A 123 -2.76 -6.12 -8.28
C PHE A 123 -1.43 -5.69 -8.92
N TYR A 124 -0.28 -5.96 -8.30
CA TYR A 124 1.01 -5.74 -8.95
C TYR A 124 1.13 -6.56 -10.23
N GLU A 125 0.72 -7.83 -10.20
CA GLU A 125 0.70 -8.72 -11.37
C GLU A 125 -0.23 -8.18 -12.47
N GLU A 126 -1.47 -7.81 -12.12
CA GLU A 126 -2.45 -7.25 -13.06
C GLU A 126 -1.96 -5.94 -13.69
N LEU A 127 -1.15 -5.17 -12.96
CA LEU A 127 -0.52 -3.92 -13.39
C LEU A 127 0.84 -4.10 -14.06
N ARG A 128 1.33 -5.35 -14.19
CA ARG A 128 2.63 -5.74 -14.77
C ARG A 128 3.84 -5.13 -14.06
N ILE A 129 3.74 -4.95 -12.75
CA ILE A 129 4.81 -4.45 -11.89
C ILE A 129 5.58 -5.67 -11.33
N PRO A 130 6.90 -5.79 -11.55
CA PRO A 130 7.68 -6.85 -10.96
C PRO A 130 7.73 -6.65 -9.44
N ALA A 131 7.08 -7.54 -8.69
CA ALA A 131 6.96 -7.44 -7.24
C ALA A 131 7.31 -8.75 -6.54
N ILE A 132 7.98 -8.64 -5.39
CA ILE A 132 8.24 -9.75 -4.47
C ILE A 132 7.66 -9.35 -3.11
N GLY A 133 6.86 -10.24 -2.53
CA GLY A 133 6.20 -10.01 -1.25
C GLY A 133 6.68 -10.96 -0.16
N HIS A 134 6.80 -10.45 1.08
CA HIS A 134 7.06 -11.26 2.27
C HIS A 134 6.13 -10.87 3.42
N HIS A 135 5.39 -11.84 3.95
CA HIS A 135 4.60 -11.65 5.17
C HIS A 135 5.54 -11.68 6.38
N VAL A 136 5.73 -10.52 7.01
CA VAL A 136 6.68 -10.34 8.12
C VAL A 136 6.01 -9.49 9.19
N PRO A 137 5.95 -9.96 10.45
CA PRO A 137 5.48 -9.12 11.57
C PRO A 137 6.28 -7.81 11.66
N GLU A 138 5.62 -6.70 11.96
CA GLU A 138 6.21 -5.36 11.96
C GLU A 138 7.47 -5.29 12.84
N SER A 139 7.43 -5.95 13.99
CA SER A 139 8.55 -6.03 14.94
C SER A 139 9.82 -6.68 14.36
N ARG A 140 9.69 -7.55 13.35
CA ARG A 140 10.82 -8.25 12.72
C ARG A 140 11.27 -7.65 11.40
N MET A 141 10.50 -6.74 10.80
CA MET A 141 10.84 -6.16 9.48
C MET A 141 12.25 -5.58 9.47
N SER A 142 12.63 -4.84 10.52
CA SER A 142 13.96 -4.20 10.58
C SER A 142 15.14 -5.19 10.58
N GLU A 143 14.93 -6.43 11.05
CA GLU A 143 15.96 -7.45 11.17
C GLU A 143 16.17 -8.19 9.85
N VAL A 144 15.08 -8.53 9.14
CA VAL A 144 15.13 -9.31 7.90
C VAL A 144 15.39 -8.46 6.66
N LEU A 145 15.05 -7.17 6.72
CA LEU A 145 15.09 -6.27 5.57
C LEU A 145 16.47 -6.14 4.91
N PRO A 146 17.61 -6.03 5.63
CA PRO A 146 18.92 -5.98 5.00
C PRO A 146 19.19 -7.17 4.06
N HIS A 147 18.82 -8.38 4.49
CA HIS A 147 18.98 -9.58 3.67
C HIS A 147 18.15 -9.53 2.39
N PHE A 148 16.88 -9.11 2.48
CA PHE A 148 16.02 -8.99 1.30
C PHE A 148 16.46 -7.87 0.34
N LEU A 149 16.98 -6.75 0.86
CA LEU A 149 17.51 -5.67 0.05
C LEU A 149 18.75 -6.12 -0.74
N GLU A 150 19.65 -6.88 -0.12
CA GLU A 150 20.81 -7.48 -0.78
C GLU A 150 20.41 -8.56 -1.79
N GLN A 151 19.40 -9.38 -1.48
CA GLN A 151 18.99 -10.46 -2.36
C GLN A 151 18.26 -9.95 -3.62
N TYR A 152 17.39 -8.96 -3.48
CA TYR A 152 16.46 -8.57 -4.54
C TYR A 152 16.82 -7.25 -5.24
N HIS A 153 17.59 -6.38 -4.57
CA HIS A 153 17.94 -5.04 -5.05
C HIS A 153 16.75 -4.26 -5.63
N PRO A 154 15.67 -4.05 -4.84
CA PRO A 154 14.47 -3.39 -5.34
C PRO A 154 14.70 -1.91 -5.64
N ASP A 155 13.88 -1.35 -6.53
CA ASP A 155 13.83 0.10 -6.77
C ASP A 155 12.86 0.81 -5.80
N ILE A 156 11.83 0.07 -5.37
CA ILE A 156 10.73 0.52 -4.52
C ILE A 156 10.58 -0.47 -3.36
N LEU A 157 10.60 0.03 -2.14
CA LEU A 157 10.34 -0.73 -0.92
C LEU A 157 9.01 -0.26 -0.31
N ILE A 158 8.11 -1.21 -0.08
CA ILE A 158 6.83 -0.99 0.59
C ILE A 158 6.87 -1.69 1.96
N LEU A 159 6.69 -0.92 3.03
CA LEU A 159 6.63 -1.39 4.42
C LEU A 159 5.26 -1.09 5.01
N THR A 160 4.37 -2.08 5.04
CA THR A 160 2.98 -1.91 5.50
C THR A 160 2.61 -2.97 6.52
N GLY A 161 1.44 -2.86 7.13
CA GLY A 161 0.98 -3.81 8.13
C GLY A 161 -0.21 -3.23 8.89
N HIS A 162 -0.17 -3.36 10.20
CA HIS A 162 -1.12 -2.74 11.10
C HIS A 162 -0.46 -1.65 11.91
N ASP A 163 -1.19 -0.57 12.12
CA ASP A 163 -0.87 0.46 13.09
C ASP A 163 -2.17 1.05 13.62
N GLY A 164 -2.05 1.95 14.58
CA GLY A 164 -3.21 2.58 15.17
C GLY A 164 -2.85 3.28 16.46
N LEU A 165 -3.67 4.27 16.82
CA LEU A 165 -3.58 4.89 18.13
C LEU A 165 -3.91 3.86 19.21
N LEU A 166 -3.07 3.79 20.23
CA LEU A 166 -3.29 2.90 21.38
C LEU A 166 -4.55 3.30 22.15
N ARG A 167 -4.85 4.61 22.25
CA ARG A 167 -6.08 5.14 22.88
C ARG A 167 -6.58 6.41 22.21
N LYS A 168 -7.89 6.61 22.20
CA LYS A 168 -8.53 7.86 21.74
C LYS A 168 -8.18 9.03 22.66
N GLY A 169 -7.99 10.22 22.09
CA GLY A 169 -7.71 11.47 22.83
C GLY A 169 -6.26 11.63 23.30
N GLN A 170 -5.36 10.73 22.89
CA GLN A 170 -3.93 10.89 23.12
C GLN A 170 -3.33 11.96 22.19
N ASP A 171 -2.18 12.49 22.61
CA ASP A 171 -1.38 13.42 21.83
C ASP A 171 -0.91 12.75 20.53
N LEU A 172 -1.41 13.26 19.40
CA LEU A 172 -1.12 12.72 18.07
C LEU A 172 0.33 12.96 17.63
N SER A 173 1.04 13.90 18.26
CA SER A 173 2.45 14.21 17.97
C SER A 173 3.44 13.26 18.67
N ASN A 174 2.96 12.45 19.61
CA ASN A 174 3.81 11.53 20.35
C ASN A 174 3.80 10.14 19.69
N VAL A 175 4.95 9.78 19.11
CA VAL A 175 5.21 8.49 18.43
C VAL A 175 4.90 7.26 19.28
N PHE A 176 5.02 7.34 20.61
CA PHE A 176 4.77 6.23 21.53
C PHE A 176 3.28 5.93 21.75
N ASN A 177 2.39 6.76 21.21
CA ASN A 177 0.95 6.53 21.25
C ASN A 177 0.46 5.64 20.09
N TYR A 178 1.36 5.14 19.26
CA TYR A 178 1.05 4.32 18.09
C TYR A 178 1.59 2.90 18.28
N ARG A 179 0.82 1.91 17.83
CA ARG A 179 1.14 0.49 18.08
C ARG A 179 2.44 0.04 17.40
N ASN A 180 2.65 0.43 16.15
CA ASN A 180 3.71 -0.13 15.31
C ASN A 180 4.55 0.92 14.57
N THR A 181 4.20 2.21 14.67
CA THR A 181 5.00 3.30 14.09
C THR A 181 6.49 3.17 14.44
N GLU A 182 6.86 2.85 15.68
CA GLU A 182 8.26 2.65 16.07
C GLU A 182 8.95 1.52 15.31
N ASN A 183 8.22 0.44 15.01
CA ASN A 183 8.74 -0.69 14.23
C ASN A 183 8.97 -0.29 12.77
N PHE A 184 8.03 0.45 12.18
CA PHE A 184 8.22 1.01 10.84
C PHE A 184 9.40 1.98 10.78
N ILE A 185 9.57 2.86 11.77
CA ILE A 185 10.73 3.76 11.85
C ILE A 185 12.04 2.97 11.87
N LYS A 186 12.13 1.89 12.65
CA LYS A 186 13.33 1.03 12.69
C LYS A 186 13.61 0.37 11.34
N ALA A 187 12.56 -0.10 10.65
CA ALA A 187 12.68 -0.71 9.33
C ALA A 187 13.12 0.30 8.25
N VAL A 188 12.52 1.50 8.22
CA VAL A 188 12.93 2.59 7.31
C VAL A 188 14.39 2.97 7.55
N LYS A 189 14.81 3.13 8.81
CA LYS A 189 16.22 3.41 9.15
C LYS A 189 17.15 2.26 8.74
N ALA A 190 16.71 1.01 8.79
CA ALA A 190 17.49 -0.14 8.32
C ALA A 190 17.68 -0.10 6.80
N ALA A 191 16.62 0.19 6.04
CA ALA A 191 16.71 0.39 4.60
C ALA A 191 17.64 1.56 4.24
N ARG A 192 17.56 2.68 4.98
CA ARG A 192 18.42 3.85 4.75
C ARG A 192 19.89 3.65 5.12
N ARG A 193 20.22 2.65 5.94
CA ARG A 193 21.60 2.22 6.16
C ARG A 193 22.15 1.47 4.94
N TYR A 194 21.29 0.72 4.24
CA TYR A 194 21.63 0.02 3.00
C TYR A 194 21.72 0.99 1.82
N GLU A 195 20.68 1.81 1.58
CA GLU A 195 20.64 2.81 0.51
C GLU A 195 20.15 4.17 1.05
N ARG A 196 21.07 5.15 1.07
CA ARG A 196 20.80 6.49 1.62
C ARG A 196 20.06 7.39 0.64
N SER A 197 20.25 7.15 -0.66
CA SER A 197 19.65 7.95 -1.72
C SER A 197 18.14 7.70 -1.79
N PHE A 198 17.37 8.77 -1.65
CA PHE A 198 15.91 8.75 -1.79
C PHE A 198 15.48 8.40 -3.21
N ASP A 199 16.30 8.75 -4.19
CA ASP A 199 16.02 8.50 -5.61
C ASP A 199 16.48 7.09 -6.05
N ASP A 200 17.37 6.42 -5.32
CA ASP A 200 17.84 5.06 -5.65
C ASP A 200 17.00 3.97 -4.97
N LEU A 201 16.55 4.18 -3.74
CA LEU A 201 15.55 3.33 -3.09
C LEU A 201 14.39 4.18 -2.59
N ILE A 202 13.24 4.03 -3.25
CA ILE A 202 12.03 4.76 -2.87
C ILE A 202 11.27 3.94 -1.83
N ILE A 203 10.98 4.54 -0.68
CA ILE A 203 10.36 3.85 0.45
C ILE A 203 8.97 4.42 0.70
N PHE A 204 7.95 3.57 0.65
CA PHE A 204 6.64 3.82 1.26
C PHE A 204 6.57 3.09 2.61
N ALA A 205 6.15 3.78 3.67
CA ALA A 205 6.00 3.16 4.99
C ALA A 205 4.71 3.56 5.70
N GLY A 206 4.14 2.63 6.46
CA GLY A 206 3.06 2.88 7.40
C GLY A 206 1.81 2.06 7.13
N ALA A 207 0.83 2.22 8.00
CA ALA A 207 -0.48 1.61 7.93
C ALA A 207 -1.56 2.62 8.33
N CYS A 208 -2.76 2.14 8.65
CA CYS A 208 -3.83 2.97 9.19
C CYS A 208 -3.37 3.74 10.42
N GLN A 209 -3.61 5.05 10.41
CA GLN A 209 -3.30 5.97 11.49
C GLN A 209 -1.83 6.04 11.93
N SER A 210 -0.87 5.59 11.11
CA SER A 210 0.54 5.72 11.46
C SER A 210 0.97 7.17 11.71
N HIS A 211 2.05 7.36 12.48
CA HIS A 211 2.63 8.68 12.68
C HIS A 211 3.41 9.14 11.44
N TYR A 212 2.68 9.74 10.50
CA TYR A 212 3.16 10.20 9.21
C TYR A 212 4.50 10.96 9.26
N GLU A 213 4.61 11.97 10.11
CA GLU A 213 5.77 12.86 10.18
C GLU A 213 7.03 12.11 10.60
N SER A 214 6.94 11.25 11.61
CA SER A 214 8.07 10.46 12.10
C SER A 214 8.57 9.44 11.07
N LEU A 215 7.70 8.97 10.17
CA LEU A 215 8.09 8.06 9.09
C LEU A 215 8.86 8.79 8.00
N LEU A 216 8.44 10.01 7.64
CA LEU A 216 9.20 10.87 6.72
C LEU A 216 10.54 11.26 7.33
N ASP A 217 10.56 11.69 8.60
CA ASP A 217 11.79 12.03 9.33
C ASP A 217 12.75 10.85 9.45
N ALA A 218 12.24 9.61 9.51
CA ALA A 218 13.05 8.39 9.49
C ALA A 218 13.70 8.10 8.12
N GLY A 219 13.20 8.74 7.05
CA GLY A 219 13.74 8.66 5.71
C GLY A 219 12.81 8.01 4.67
N ALA A 220 11.52 7.84 4.97
CA ALA A 220 10.58 7.36 3.96
C ALA A 220 10.33 8.45 2.90
N ASN A 221 10.15 8.06 1.65
CA ASN A 221 9.72 8.98 0.59
C ASN A 221 8.23 9.29 0.73
N PHE A 222 7.45 8.27 1.06
CA PHE A 222 6.00 8.34 1.22
C PHE A 222 5.60 7.69 2.52
N ALA A 223 4.58 8.25 3.17
CA ALA A 223 4.02 7.69 4.39
C ALA A 223 2.49 7.77 4.39
N SER A 224 1.87 6.85 5.11
CA SER A 224 0.41 6.83 5.28
C SER A 224 -0.07 7.72 6.43
N SER A 225 -1.35 8.06 6.34
CA SER A 225 -2.20 8.66 7.37
C SER A 225 -1.72 10.00 7.95
N PRO A 226 -1.47 11.04 7.12
CA PRO A 226 -1.22 12.40 7.63
C PRO A 226 -2.35 12.87 8.55
N HIS A 227 -3.60 12.54 8.24
CA HIS A 227 -4.76 12.87 9.08
C HIS A 227 -5.17 11.77 10.07
N ARG A 228 -4.31 10.77 10.29
CA ARG A 228 -4.56 9.62 11.18
C ARG A 228 -5.84 8.84 10.87
N ILE A 229 -6.16 8.73 9.59
CA ILE A 229 -7.31 7.99 9.07
C ILE A 229 -6.95 6.57 8.65
N LEU A 230 -7.98 5.77 8.38
CA LEU A 230 -7.81 4.45 7.78
C LEU A 230 -7.42 4.61 6.31
N ILE A 231 -6.56 3.72 5.82
CA ILE A 231 -6.12 3.67 4.42
C ILE A 231 -6.61 2.39 3.74
N HIS A 232 -6.83 2.48 2.43
CA HIS A 232 -7.24 1.34 1.63
C HIS A 232 -6.08 0.35 1.44
N ALA A 233 -6.40 -0.94 1.32
CA ALA A 233 -5.39 -1.98 1.12
C ALA A 233 -4.52 -1.77 -0.13
N LEU A 234 -5.09 -1.18 -1.19
CA LEU A 234 -4.47 -0.95 -2.50
C LEU A 234 -3.71 0.37 -2.65
N ASP A 235 -3.79 1.28 -1.70
CA ASP A 235 -3.08 2.56 -1.77
C ASP A 235 -1.55 2.41 -1.98
N PRO A 236 -0.85 1.44 -1.32
CA PRO A 236 0.57 1.18 -1.59
C PRO A 236 0.83 0.73 -3.04
N VAL A 237 -0.10 -0.01 -3.64
CA VAL A 237 0.02 -0.49 -5.02
C VAL A 237 0.00 0.67 -6.00
N PHE A 238 -0.90 1.65 -5.79
CA PHE A 238 -1.02 2.80 -6.68
C PHE A 238 0.19 3.73 -6.63
N ILE A 239 0.78 3.88 -5.44
CA ILE A 239 2.02 4.64 -5.27
C ILE A 239 3.16 3.94 -6.01
N ALA A 240 3.35 2.65 -5.75
CA ALA A 240 4.37 1.85 -6.42
C ALA A 240 4.19 1.85 -7.95
N GLU A 241 2.96 1.75 -8.43
CA GLU A 241 2.63 1.82 -9.86
C GLU A 241 3.11 3.12 -10.50
N LYS A 242 2.79 4.25 -9.87
CA LYS A 242 3.19 5.55 -10.38
C LYS A 242 4.69 5.71 -10.41
N ILE A 243 5.39 5.28 -9.36
CA ILE A 243 6.85 5.32 -9.30
C ILE A 243 7.47 4.41 -10.37
N ALA A 244 6.97 3.18 -10.48
CA ALA A 244 7.51 2.15 -11.37
C ALA A 244 7.41 2.53 -12.85
N TYR A 245 6.38 3.29 -13.25
CA TYR A 245 6.11 3.71 -14.63
C TYR A 245 6.45 5.17 -14.93
N THR A 246 6.84 5.97 -13.95
CA THR A 246 7.39 7.31 -14.20
C THR A 246 8.83 7.17 -14.71
N PRO A 247 9.23 7.82 -15.83
CA PRO A 247 10.60 7.77 -16.34
C PRO A 247 11.65 8.24 -15.33
N ILE A 248 12.82 7.61 -15.32
CA ILE A 248 13.93 7.96 -14.42
C ILE A 248 14.43 9.41 -14.51
N ASN A 249 14.15 10.11 -15.60
CA ASN A 249 14.50 11.51 -15.81
C ASN A 249 13.38 12.49 -15.43
N GLN A 250 12.28 11.99 -14.84
CA GLN A 250 11.14 12.78 -14.42
C GLN A 250 10.90 12.60 -12.91
N THR A 251 10.34 13.62 -12.27
CA THR A 251 9.86 13.51 -10.90
C THR A 251 8.44 12.96 -10.90
N VAL A 252 8.15 12.15 -9.89
CA VAL A 252 6.82 11.62 -9.63
C VAL A 252 5.99 12.76 -9.06
N ASN A 253 4.91 13.16 -9.75
CA ASN A 253 4.01 14.18 -9.24
C ASN A 253 3.24 13.65 -8.03
N ILE A 254 3.70 14.02 -6.83
CA ILE A 254 3.13 13.59 -5.54
C ILE A 254 1.62 13.85 -5.49
N PHE A 255 1.17 15.00 -5.98
CA PHE A 255 -0.24 15.35 -5.96
C PHE A 255 -1.07 14.42 -6.84
N ASP A 256 -0.55 14.05 -8.02
CA ASP A 256 -1.19 13.08 -8.91
C ASP A 256 -1.17 11.67 -8.31
N VAL A 257 -0.07 11.28 -7.66
CA VAL A 257 0.03 9.98 -6.97
C VAL A 257 -1.03 9.88 -5.90
N VAL A 258 -1.07 10.87 -5.02
CA VAL A 258 -1.93 10.87 -3.85
C VAL A 258 -3.40 10.92 -4.25
N LYS A 259 -3.76 11.77 -5.21
CA LYS A 259 -5.13 11.88 -5.73
C LYS A 259 -5.59 10.65 -6.53
N SER A 260 -4.64 9.84 -7.03
CA SER A 260 -4.96 8.58 -7.73
C SER A 260 -5.21 7.42 -6.77
N THR A 261 -4.93 7.58 -5.47
CA THR A 261 -5.23 6.56 -4.46
C THR A 261 -6.70 6.64 -4.03
N ILE A 262 -7.20 5.59 -3.38
CA ILE A 262 -8.60 5.55 -2.93
C ILE A 262 -8.81 6.52 -1.76
N THR A 263 -7.85 6.59 -0.84
CA THR A 263 -7.97 7.43 0.35
C THR A 263 -7.58 8.90 0.11
N GLY A 264 -6.86 9.20 -0.98
CA GLY A 264 -6.51 10.57 -1.35
C GLY A 264 -5.51 11.24 -0.39
N THR A 265 -5.50 12.57 -0.37
CA THR A 265 -4.55 13.39 0.42
C THR A 265 -4.67 13.24 1.92
N ASP A 266 -5.82 12.75 2.38
CA ASP A 266 -6.04 12.58 3.81
C ASP A 266 -5.34 11.32 4.33
N GLY A 267 -5.17 10.32 3.44
CA GLY A 267 -4.66 9.00 3.75
C GLY A 267 -3.17 8.81 3.48
N LEU A 268 -2.53 9.69 2.71
CA LEU A 268 -1.15 9.50 2.30
C LEU A 268 -0.51 10.77 1.76
N GLY A 269 0.81 10.84 1.90
CA GLY A 269 1.62 11.96 1.44
C GLY A 269 3.09 11.54 1.29
N GLY A 270 3.94 12.48 0.93
CA GLY A 270 5.36 12.22 0.77
C GLY A 270 6.14 13.42 0.28
N VAL A 271 7.40 13.16 -0.08
CA VAL A 271 8.34 14.12 -0.65
C VAL A 271 8.64 13.80 -2.11
N GLU A 272 9.16 14.79 -2.84
CA GLU A 272 9.45 14.64 -4.26
C GLU A 272 10.47 13.51 -4.48
N SER A 273 10.20 12.65 -5.46
CA SER A 273 11.02 11.49 -5.78
C SER A 273 11.08 11.28 -7.29
N ARG A 274 12.19 10.74 -7.81
CA ARG A 274 12.29 10.38 -9.23
C ARG A 274 11.53 9.10 -9.59
N GLY A 275 11.15 8.98 -10.87
CA GLY A 275 10.60 7.75 -11.41
C GLY A 275 11.63 6.62 -11.54
N LYS A 276 11.15 5.40 -11.79
CA LYS A 276 11.98 4.18 -11.91
C LYS A 276 11.89 3.48 -13.28
N TYR A 277 11.08 4.02 -14.19
CA TYR A 277 10.85 3.43 -15.49
C TYR A 277 11.99 3.69 -16.47
N ARG A 278 12.40 2.64 -17.19
CA ARG A 278 13.44 2.68 -18.21
C ARG A 278 12.97 2.02 -19.50
N ILE A 279 13.50 2.52 -20.61
CA ILE A 279 13.37 1.91 -21.94
C ILE A 279 14.76 1.41 -22.34
N GLY A 280 14.84 0.15 -22.78
CA GLY A 280 16.05 -0.48 -23.30
C GLY A 280 15.96 -0.78 -24.80
N LEU A 281 17.11 -0.83 -25.46
CA LEU A 281 17.28 -1.13 -26.89
C LEU A 281 18.53 -2.00 -27.12
N PRO A 282 18.55 -2.91 -28.11
CA PRO A 282 17.39 -3.47 -28.83
C PRO A 282 16.67 -4.55 -27.99
N ARG A 283 15.51 -5.04 -28.43
CA ARG A 283 14.88 -6.22 -27.83
C ARG A 283 15.64 -7.45 -28.29
N SER A 284 15.99 -8.35 -27.35
CA SER A 284 16.57 -9.64 -27.72
C SER A 284 15.55 -10.43 -28.55
N PRO A 285 15.95 -11.09 -29.65
CA PRO A 285 15.09 -12.00 -30.40
C PRO A 285 14.87 -13.35 -29.69
N TYR A 286 15.58 -13.59 -28.59
CA TYR A 286 15.48 -14.75 -27.70
C TYR A 286 14.80 -14.39 -26.39
#